data_AF-X1FKD3-F1
#
_entry.id   AF-X1FKD3-F1
#
_cell.length_a   1.000
_cell.length_b   1.000
_cell.length_c   1.000
_cell.angle_alpha   90.00
_cell.angle_beta   90.00
_cell.angle_gamma   90.00
#
_symmetry.space_group_name_H-M   'P 1'
#
loop_
_entity.id
_entity.type
_entity.pdbx_description
1 polymer ?
#
loop_
_entity_poly.entity_id
_entity_poly.type
_entity_poly.pdbx_seq_one_letter_code
_entity_poly.pdbx_strand_id
1 'polypeptide(L)'
;PDTHWEIMEYLKSLGFKVNPSIALYHTVDEVEKCHQNWVEKRDDLPYEADGMVVKVDLIAFQRELGTVAHEPRWAIAYKFPAIQGTTRLVDIGVNVGRTGSLNPYAILEPVRVGGVVISRAALHNEEDIHRKDIRIGDWVTVQRAGEVIPEIVGPIVSRRTGEEKTFFMPGRCPVCGSEVIKPEDEAMHKCTNAACPSQALERIKHFVSRGAMDIDGVGEKLCQALFEAGLVKDVADLYYLTKEQLLGLERMADKSVSNVLNSIEGSKNRPLSRIIFALGILHVGEEYAELLAENFNSIDELAKANQEELLSLPSIGNKIADSIVAFFRQEGNKRIIEKLGKAGVKLERGKAEEAKPEELPLAGLEFVL
;
A
#
# COMPACT_ATOMS: atom_id res chain seq x y z
N PRO A 1 -30.73 -21.21 5.23
CA PRO A 1 -30.19 -22.11 4.18
C PRO A 1 -28.79 -22.59 4.56
N ASP A 2 -28.49 -23.85 4.27
CA ASP A 2 -27.31 -24.56 4.82
C ASP A 2 -26.13 -24.58 3.83
N THR A 3 -26.38 -24.16 2.59
CA THR A 3 -25.38 -23.97 1.55
C THR A 3 -25.30 -22.52 1.08
N HIS A 4 -24.14 -22.12 0.57
CA HIS A 4 -23.95 -20.80 -0.04
C HIS A 4 -24.84 -20.64 -1.27
N TRP A 5 -25.00 -21.70 -2.09
CA TRP A 5 -25.90 -21.72 -3.22
C TRP A 5 -27.35 -21.38 -2.85
N GLU A 6 -27.90 -22.05 -1.83
CA GLU A 6 -29.26 -21.76 -1.36
C GLU A 6 -29.39 -20.35 -0.77
N ILE A 7 -28.35 -19.83 -0.12
CA ILE A 7 -28.32 -18.44 0.34
C ILE A 7 -28.45 -17.48 -0.84
N MET A 8 -27.74 -17.72 -1.94
CA MET A 8 -27.78 -16.87 -3.13
C MET A 8 -29.15 -16.94 -3.83
N GLU A 9 -29.75 -18.13 -3.95
CA GLU A 9 -31.11 -18.29 -4.48
C GLU A 9 -32.16 -17.64 -3.58
N TYR A 10 -32.01 -17.75 -2.25
CA TYR A 10 -32.89 -17.07 -1.30
C TYR A 10 -32.80 -15.54 -1.43
N LEU A 11 -31.59 -14.98 -1.48
CA LEU A 11 -31.40 -13.53 -1.71
C LEU A 11 -32.05 -13.07 -3.03
N LYS A 12 -31.90 -13.86 -4.10
CA LYS A 12 -32.56 -13.58 -5.38
C LYS A 12 -34.09 -13.60 -5.25
N SER A 13 -34.65 -14.55 -4.50
CA SER A 13 -36.10 -14.62 -4.23
C SER A 13 -36.65 -13.41 -3.47
N LEU A 14 -35.80 -12.76 -2.67
CA LEU A 14 -36.13 -11.52 -1.95
C LEU A 14 -35.99 -10.25 -2.82
N GLY A 15 -35.58 -10.38 -4.09
CA GLY A 15 -35.41 -9.26 -5.02
C GLY A 15 -34.02 -8.63 -5.04
N PHE A 16 -33.03 -9.22 -4.34
CA PHE A 16 -31.63 -8.78 -4.48
C PHE A 16 -31.08 -9.13 -5.86
N LYS A 17 -30.23 -8.25 -6.41
CA LYS A 17 -29.53 -8.49 -7.66
C LYS A 17 -28.37 -9.46 -7.43
N VAL A 18 -28.50 -10.69 -7.94
CA VAL A 18 -27.47 -11.72 -7.92
C VAL A 18 -26.84 -11.84 -9.31
N ASN A 19 -25.53 -12.12 -9.37
CA ASN A 19 -24.84 -12.33 -10.65
C ASN A 19 -25.43 -13.56 -11.37
N PRO A 20 -25.94 -13.43 -12.61
CA PRO A 20 -26.55 -14.54 -13.34
C PRO A 20 -25.57 -15.67 -13.69
N SER A 21 -24.26 -15.41 -13.62
CA SER A 21 -23.19 -16.36 -13.92
C SER A 21 -22.80 -17.26 -12.74
N ILE A 22 -23.47 -17.14 -11.59
CA ILE A 22 -23.23 -18.02 -10.44
C ILE A 22 -23.71 -19.45 -10.76
N ALA A 23 -22.91 -20.44 -10.41
CA ALA A 23 -23.20 -21.85 -10.65
C ALA A 23 -22.63 -22.73 -9.54
N LEU A 24 -23.31 -23.85 -9.29
CA LEU A 24 -22.86 -24.91 -8.40
C LEU A 24 -22.06 -25.95 -9.21
N TYR A 25 -20.91 -26.34 -8.68
CA TYR A 25 -20.04 -27.36 -9.26
C TYR A 25 -19.78 -28.46 -8.25
N HIS A 26 -19.64 -29.70 -8.72
CA HIS A 26 -19.45 -30.87 -7.86
C HIS A 26 -18.01 -31.40 -7.90
N THR A 27 -17.19 -30.93 -8.86
CA THR A 27 -15.79 -31.33 -9.00
C THR A 27 -14.89 -30.14 -9.33
N VAL A 28 -13.59 -30.27 -9.05
CA VAL A 28 -12.59 -29.25 -9.40
C VAL A 28 -12.45 -29.12 -10.91
N ASP A 29 -12.51 -30.22 -11.66
CA ASP A 29 -12.45 -30.21 -13.13
C ASP A 29 -13.56 -29.38 -13.78
N GLU A 30 -14.77 -29.39 -13.20
CA GLU A 30 -15.87 -28.54 -13.67
C GLU A 30 -15.59 -27.06 -13.45
N VAL A 31 -14.99 -26.72 -12.29
CA VAL A 31 -14.57 -25.35 -11.97
C VAL A 31 -13.48 -24.88 -12.95
N GLU A 32 -12.49 -25.73 -13.25
CA GLU A 32 -11.43 -25.42 -14.22
C GLU A 32 -11.98 -25.19 -15.63
N LYS A 33 -12.87 -26.06 -16.10
CA LYS A 33 -13.53 -25.88 -17.40
C LYS A 33 -14.35 -24.59 -17.46
N CYS A 34 -15.05 -24.25 -16.37
CA CYS A 34 -15.78 -22.99 -16.30
C CYS A 34 -14.83 -21.79 -16.37
N HIS A 35 -13.72 -21.83 -15.63
CA HIS A 35 -12.70 -20.80 -15.66
C HIS A 35 -12.13 -20.60 -17.07
N GLN A 36 -11.74 -21.67 -17.75
CA GLN A 36 -11.24 -21.62 -19.13
C GLN A 36 -12.25 -20.94 -20.08
N ASN A 37 -13.53 -21.31 -19.99
CA ASN A 37 -14.60 -20.73 -20.80
C ASN A 37 -14.82 -19.24 -20.49
N TRP A 38 -14.66 -18.81 -19.23
CA TRP A 38 -14.72 -17.40 -18.87
C TRP A 38 -13.49 -16.61 -19.29
N VAL A 39 -12.30 -17.22 -19.33
CA VAL A 39 -11.10 -16.59 -19.90
C VAL A 39 -11.33 -16.24 -21.37
N GLU A 40 -11.92 -17.15 -22.14
CA GLU A 40 -12.22 -16.94 -23.57
C GLU A 40 -13.32 -15.89 -23.80
N LYS A 41 -14.34 -15.87 -22.94
CA LYS A 41 -15.50 -14.97 -23.04
C LYS A 41 -15.38 -13.72 -22.16
N ARG A 42 -14.18 -13.42 -21.69
CA ARG A 42 -13.94 -12.31 -20.76
C ARG A 42 -14.44 -10.98 -21.31
N ASP A 43 -14.20 -10.74 -22.60
CA ASP A 43 -14.56 -9.48 -23.27
C ASP A 43 -16.07 -9.38 -23.59
N ASP A 44 -16.83 -10.47 -23.44
CA ASP A 44 -18.28 -10.48 -23.62
C ASP A 44 -19.03 -10.03 -22.34
N LEU A 45 -18.33 -9.97 -21.20
CA LEU A 45 -18.92 -9.51 -19.95
C LEU A 45 -19.26 -8.01 -20.06
N PRO A 46 -20.46 -7.57 -19.61
CA PRO A 46 -20.84 -6.16 -19.61
C PRO A 46 -20.13 -5.36 -18.49
N TYR A 47 -19.14 -5.95 -17.84
CA TYR A 47 -18.36 -5.41 -16.74
C TYR A 47 -16.96 -6.02 -16.76
N GLU A 48 -16.00 -5.34 -16.15
CA GLU A 48 -14.66 -5.91 -15.96
C GLU A 48 -14.67 -7.01 -14.90
N ALA A 49 -13.96 -8.09 -15.18
CA ALA A 49 -13.69 -9.18 -14.23
C ALA A 49 -12.21 -9.56 -14.31
N ASP A 50 -11.60 -9.85 -13.15
CA ASP A 50 -10.22 -10.29 -13.01
C ASP A 50 -10.11 -11.79 -12.68
N GLY A 51 -11.25 -12.49 -12.56
CA GLY A 51 -11.32 -13.92 -12.30
C GLY A 51 -12.69 -14.40 -11.85
N MET A 52 -12.68 -15.57 -11.22
CA MET A 52 -13.83 -16.18 -10.54
C MET A 52 -13.53 -16.35 -9.05
N VAL A 53 -14.56 -16.37 -8.20
CA VAL A 53 -14.39 -16.76 -6.79
C VAL A 53 -14.95 -18.16 -6.61
N VAL A 54 -14.11 -19.09 -6.17
CA VAL A 54 -14.49 -20.48 -5.86
C VAL A 54 -14.68 -20.58 -4.36
N LYS A 55 -15.83 -21.10 -3.92
CA LYS A 55 -16.19 -21.21 -2.50
C LYS A 55 -16.65 -22.63 -2.19
N VAL A 56 -16.25 -23.15 -1.03
CA VAL A 56 -16.85 -24.37 -0.48
C VAL A 56 -18.33 -24.08 -0.19
N ASP A 57 -19.24 -24.88 -0.75
CA ASP A 57 -20.67 -24.56 -0.72
C ASP A 57 -21.31 -24.77 0.67
N LEU A 58 -20.93 -25.84 1.38
CA LEU A 58 -21.47 -26.15 2.71
C LEU A 58 -21.01 -25.15 3.78
N ILE A 59 -21.95 -24.46 4.43
CA ILE A 59 -21.66 -23.44 5.45
C ILE A 59 -20.98 -24.05 6.68
N ALA A 60 -21.29 -25.30 7.03
CA ALA A 60 -20.63 -26.00 8.13
C ALA A 60 -19.10 -26.12 7.89
N PHE A 61 -18.68 -26.45 6.67
CA PHE A 61 -17.27 -26.54 6.31
C PHE A 61 -16.59 -25.18 6.26
N GLN A 62 -17.29 -24.13 5.85
CA GLN A 62 -16.75 -22.77 5.91
C GLN A 62 -16.39 -22.37 7.36
N ARG A 63 -17.26 -22.71 8.33
CA ARG A 63 -17.02 -22.44 9.76
C ARG A 63 -15.85 -23.23 10.31
N GLU A 64 -15.74 -24.50 9.94
CA GLU A 64 -14.64 -25.37 10.38
C GLU A 64 -13.29 -24.95 9.80
N LEU A 65 -13.26 -24.57 8.52
CA LEU A 65 -12.05 -24.10 7.85
C LEU A 65 -11.56 -22.77 8.42
N GLY A 66 -12.47 -21.85 8.76
CA GLY A 66 -12.14 -20.57 9.39
C GLY A 66 -11.37 -19.60 8.48
N THR A 67 -10.57 -18.72 9.10
CA THR A 67 -9.82 -17.63 8.46
C THR A 67 -8.35 -17.63 8.89
N VAL A 68 -7.46 -17.12 8.04
CA VAL A 68 -6.07 -16.78 8.38
C VAL A 68 -5.90 -15.29 8.14
N ALA A 69 -5.55 -14.54 9.20
CA ALA A 69 -5.62 -13.07 9.19
C ALA A 69 -6.99 -12.59 8.68
N HIS A 70 -7.05 -11.94 7.52
CA HIS A 70 -8.28 -11.46 6.89
C HIS A 70 -8.81 -12.36 5.75
N GLU A 71 -8.16 -13.49 5.46
CA GLU A 71 -8.50 -14.33 4.32
C GLU A 71 -9.25 -15.62 4.73
N PRO A 72 -10.39 -15.95 4.11
CA PRO A 72 -11.11 -17.20 4.37
C PRO A 72 -10.36 -18.41 3.79
N ARG A 73 -10.24 -19.49 4.58
CA ARG A 73 -9.63 -20.75 4.11
C ARG A 73 -10.52 -21.57 3.17
N TRP A 74 -11.79 -21.20 3.06
CA TRP A 74 -12.83 -21.90 2.31
C TRP A 74 -13.20 -21.24 0.98
N ALA A 75 -12.50 -20.15 0.60
CA ALA A 75 -12.70 -19.48 -0.67
C ALA A 75 -11.37 -19.05 -1.29
N ILE A 76 -11.32 -19.02 -2.62
CA ILE A 76 -10.16 -18.55 -3.36
C ILE A 76 -10.59 -17.73 -4.58
N ALA A 77 -9.87 -16.65 -4.86
CA ALA A 77 -9.98 -15.90 -6.10
C ALA A 77 -9.17 -16.61 -7.19
N TYR A 78 -9.85 -17.32 -8.09
CA TYR A 78 -9.25 -17.96 -9.25
C TYR A 78 -9.13 -16.95 -10.41
N LYS A 79 -8.01 -16.21 -10.42
CA LYS A 79 -7.77 -15.11 -11.36
C LYS A 79 -7.63 -15.57 -12.81
N PHE A 80 -8.09 -14.75 -13.76
CA PHE A 80 -7.79 -14.94 -15.17
C PHE A 80 -6.31 -14.64 -15.44
N PRO A 81 -5.73 -15.20 -16.52
CA PRO A 81 -4.41 -14.81 -16.97
C PRO A 81 -4.32 -13.29 -17.16
N ALA A 82 -3.19 -12.71 -16.75
CA ALA A 82 -2.93 -11.29 -16.92
C ALA A 82 -2.94 -10.92 -18.42
N ILE A 83 -3.47 -9.75 -18.75
CA ILE A 83 -3.44 -9.27 -20.14
C ILE A 83 -2.00 -8.82 -20.40
N GLN A 84 -1.41 -9.34 -21.48
CA GLN A 84 -0.04 -9.06 -21.86
C GLN A 84 0.02 -8.16 -23.11
N GLY A 85 1.03 -7.30 -23.16
CA GLY A 85 1.40 -6.53 -24.33
C GLY A 85 2.89 -6.69 -24.61
N THR A 86 3.27 -6.45 -25.85
CA THR A 86 4.67 -6.41 -26.27
C THR A 86 5.04 -4.98 -26.63
N THR A 87 6.12 -4.47 -26.06
CA THR A 87 6.62 -3.12 -26.35
C THR A 87 8.13 -3.04 -26.19
N ARG A 88 8.73 -1.91 -26.57
CA ARG A 88 10.15 -1.66 -26.39
C ARG A 88 10.45 -1.07 -25.02
N LEU A 89 11.47 -1.61 -24.35
CA LEU A 89 12.08 -1.03 -23.16
C LEU A 89 13.05 0.07 -23.58
N VAL A 90 12.64 1.32 -23.42
CA VAL A 90 13.41 2.51 -23.83
C VAL A 90 14.57 2.74 -22.87
N ASP A 91 14.30 2.67 -21.56
CA ASP A 91 15.28 2.91 -20.50
C ASP A 91 14.80 2.32 -19.17
N ILE A 92 15.66 2.29 -18.15
CA ILE A 92 15.32 1.92 -16.78
C ILE A 92 15.61 3.10 -15.86
N GLY A 93 14.54 3.68 -15.29
CA GLY A 93 14.64 4.70 -14.26
C GLY A 93 14.78 4.10 -12.86
N VAL A 94 15.19 4.92 -11.89
CA VAL A 94 15.33 4.50 -10.48
C VAL A 94 14.63 5.49 -9.56
N ASN A 95 13.70 4.98 -8.74
CA ASN A 95 13.04 5.74 -7.68
C ASN A 95 13.69 5.46 -6.33
N VAL A 96 13.92 6.50 -5.53
CA VAL A 96 14.42 6.34 -4.16
C VAL A 96 13.24 6.37 -3.19
N GLY A 97 12.93 5.21 -2.62
CA GLY A 97 11.82 5.03 -1.69
C GLY A 97 12.08 5.63 -0.30
N ARG A 98 11.05 5.59 0.55
CA ARG A 98 11.05 6.14 1.92
C ARG A 98 12.24 5.70 2.78
N THR A 99 12.64 4.44 2.67
CA THR A 99 13.72 3.83 3.46
C THR A 99 15.07 3.93 2.77
N GLY A 100 15.16 4.71 1.70
CA GLY A 100 16.35 4.84 0.87
C GLY A 100 16.52 3.73 -0.16
N SER A 101 15.59 2.76 -0.27
CA SER A 101 15.66 1.71 -1.29
C SER A 101 15.63 2.30 -2.71
N LEU A 102 16.49 1.81 -3.58
CA LEU A 102 16.50 2.15 -5.00
C LEU A 102 15.66 1.14 -5.77
N ASN A 103 14.51 1.59 -6.27
CA ASN A 103 13.51 0.76 -6.93
C ASN A 103 13.55 1.05 -8.44
N PRO A 104 14.02 0.12 -9.28
CA PRO A 104 14.04 0.32 -10.72
C PRO A 104 12.62 0.29 -11.29
N TYR A 105 12.41 0.99 -12.39
CA TYR A 105 11.17 0.89 -13.17
C TYR A 105 11.48 1.01 -14.65
N ALA A 106 10.73 0.25 -15.45
CA ALA A 106 10.85 0.28 -16.90
C ALA A 106 10.21 1.55 -17.46
N ILE A 107 10.91 2.20 -18.38
CA ILE A 107 10.38 3.26 -19.25
C ILE A 107 10.13 2.63 -20.61
N LEU A 108 8.88 2.61 -21.05
CA LEU A 108 8.42 1.85 -22.21
C LEU A 108 7.97 2.77 -23.34
N GLU A 109 8.11 2.30 -24.58
CA GLU A 109 7.30 2.83 -25.68
C GLU A 109 5.81 2.60 -25.34
N PRO A 110 4.94 3.63 -25.46
CA PRO A 110 3.54 3.51 -25.06
C PRO A 110 2.82 2.32 -25.73
N VAL A 111 2.23 1.44 -24.93
CA VAL A 111 1.52 0.24 -25.41
C VAL A 111 0.15 0.11 -24.74
N ARG A 112 -0.86 -0.30 -25.50
CA ARG A 112 -2.21 -0.54 -24.95
C ARG A 112 -2.31 -1.98 -24.44
N VAL A 113 -2.62 -2.15 -23.16
CA VAL A 113 -2.78 -3.47 -22.49
C VAL A 113 -4.00 -3.41 -21.58
N GLY A 114 -5.02 -4.23 -21.86
CA GLY A 114 -6.25 -4.24 -21.07
C GLY A 114 -6.93 -2.86 -21.04
N GLY A 115 -7.16 -2.26 -22.20
CA GLY A 115 -7.87 -0.99 -22.36
C GLY A 115 -7.07 0.28 -22.04
N VAL A 116 -5.99 0.21 -21.25
CA VAL A 116 -5.18 1.37 -20.83
C VAL A 116 -3.86 1.46 -21.58
N VAL A 117 -3.30 2.66 -21.67
CA VAL A 117 -1.96 2.91 -22.24
C VAL A 117 -0.92 2.87 -21.13
N ILE A 118 0.06 1.98 -21.26
CA ILE A 118 1.16 1.78 -20.32
C ILE A 118 2.43 2.37 -20.94
N SER A 119 3.11 3.25 -20.19
CA SER A 119 4.41 3.82 -20.53
C SER A 119 5.48 3.56 -19.46
N ARG A 120 5.07 3.02 -18.31
CA ARG A 120 5.94 2.64 -17.20
C ARG A 120 5.46 1.34 -16.59
N ALA A 121 6.40 0.50 -16.15
CA ALA A 121 6.11 -0.74 -15.46
C ALA A 121 7.12 -0.97 -14.33
N ALA A 122 6.70 -1.68 -13.29
CA ALA A 122 7.58 -2.04 -12.18
C ALA A 122 8.66 -3.04 -12.64
N LEU A 123 9.86 -2.84 -12.10
CA LEU A 123 10.93 -3.82 -12.06
C LEU A 123 11.26 -4.02 -10.57
N HIS A 124 11.53 -5.25 -10.14
CA HIS A 124 11.65 -5.51 -8.70
C HIS A 124 12.96 -4.95 -8.12
N ASN A 125 14.10 -5.45 -8.61
CA ASN A 125 15.44 -5.03 -8.19
C ASN A 125 16.46 -5.42 -9.26
N GLU A 126 17.72 -5.01 -9.10
CA GLU A 126 18.78 -5.32 -10.07
C GLU A 126 19.02 -6.82 -10.24
N GLU A 127 18.94 -7.61 -9.16
CA GLU A 127 19.12 -9.07 -9.24
C GLU A 127 18.03 -9.73 -10.08
N ASP A 128 16.77 -9.32 -9.95
CA ASP A 128 15.67 -9.83 -10.75
C ASP A 128 15.80 -9.42 -12.23
N ILE A 129 16.24 -8.18 -12.48
CA ILE A 129 16.56 -7.70 -13.83
C ILE A 129 17.62 -8.59 -14.48
N HIS A 130 18.70 -8.90 -13.77
CA HIS A 130 19.76 -9.79 -14.27
C HIS A 130 19.30 -11.24 -14.40
N ARG A 131 18.52 -11.75 -13.44
CA ARG A 131 17.96 -13.11 -13.46
C ARG A 131 17.04 -13.33 -14.66
N LYS A 132 16.23 -12.32 -15.02
CA LYS A 132 15.38 -12.33 -16.21
C LYS A 132 16.12 -11.92 -17.49
N ASP A 133 17.40 -11.55 -17.39
CA ASP A 133 18.24 -10.99 -18.46
C ASP A 133 17.56 -9.82 -19.20
N ILE A 134 16.90 -8.92 -18.47
CA ILE A 134 16.26 -7.74 -19.08
C ILE A 134 17.31 -6.67 -19.37
N ARG A 135 17.33 -6.16 -20.60
CA ARG A 135 18.30 -5.15 -21.06
C ARG A 135 17.62 -3.94 -21.66
N ILE A 136 18.19 -2.76 -21.46
CA ILE A 136 17.71 -1.53 -22.09
C ILE A 136 17.80 -1.68 -23.61
N GLY A 137 16.70 -1.40 -24.31
CA GLY A 137 16.54 -1.62 -25.74
C GLY A 137 15.76 -2.90 -26.10
N ASP A 138 15.57 -3.83 -25.16
CA ASP A 138 14.83 -5.07 -25.41
C ASP A 138 13.39 -4.80 -25.86
N TRP A 139 12.88 -5.70 -26.69
CA TRP A 139 11.44 -5.95 -26.74
C TRP A 139 11.05 -6.75 -25.51
N VAL A 140 10.06 -6.28 -24.75
CA VAL A 140 9.64 -6.89 -23.49
C VAL A 140 8.15 -7.21 -23.52
N THR A 141 7.79 -8.27 -22.80
CA THR A 141 6.40 -8.58 -22.47
C THR A 141 6.06 -7.86 -21.16
N VAL A 142 5.11 -6.95 -21.24
CA VAL A 142 4.52 -6.26 -20.08
C VAL A 142 3.17 -6.90 -19.77
N GLN A 143 2.86 -7.09 -18.50
CA GLN A 143 1.56 -7.62 -18.09
C GLN A 143 0.86 -6.71 -17.09
N ARG A 144 -0.48 -6.77 -17.13
CA ARG A 144 -1.36 -6.11 -16.17
C ARG A 144 -2.35 -7.14 -15.63
N ALA A 145 -2.34 -7.33 -14.31
CA ALA A 145 -3.32 -8.16 -13.61
C ALA A 145 -4.39 -7.26 -12.98
N GLY A 146 -5.59 -7.20 -13.56
CA GLY A 146 -6.69 -6.34 -13.06
C GLY A 146 -6.34 -4.85 -13.10
N GLU A 147 -6.69 -4.10 -12.05
CA GLU A 147 -6.35 -2.67 -11.91
C GLU A 147 -4.92 -2.40 -11.37
N VAL A 148 -4.12 -3.44 -11.20
CA VAL A 148 -2.81 -3.38 -10.51
C VAL A 148 -1.69 -2.76 -11.37
N ILE A 149 -0.63 -2.32 -10.71
CA ILE A 149 0.63 -1.79 -11.27
C ILE A 149 1.16 -2.74 -12.35
N PRO A 150 1.40 -2.28 -13.59
CA PRO A 150 2.01 -3.09 -14.63
C PRO A 150 3.41 -3.57 -14.28
N GLU A 151 3.79 -4.76 -14.72
CA GLU A 151 5.12 -5.32 -14.49
C GLU A 151 5.72 -5.96 -15.75
N ILE A 152 7.06 -6.05 -15.79
CA ILE A 152 7.78 -6.73 -16.87
C ILE A 152 7.89 -8.23 -16.56
N VAL A 153 7.35 -9.03 -17.47
CA VAL A 153 7.43 -10.50 -17.43
C VAL A 153 8.83 -10.97 -17.83
N GLY A 154 9.34 -10.44 -18.94
CA GLY A 154 10.67 -10.78 -19.45
C GLY A 154 10.92 -10.27 -20.88
N PRO A 155 12.15 -10.47 -21.38
CA PRO A 155 12.54 -10.04 -22.72
C PRO A 155 12.11 -11.03 -23.80
N ILE A 156 11.88 -10.52 -25.01
CA ILE A 156 11.68 -11.31 -26.23
C ILE A 156 13.04 -11.45 -26.90
N VAL A 157 13.82 -12.42 -26.41
CA VAL A 157 15.23 -12.63 -26.81
C VAL A 157 15.39 -12.80 -28.32
N SER A 158 14.41 -13.40 -29.00
CA SER A 158 14.42 -13.59 -30.47
C SER A 158 14.39 -12.29 -31.29
N ARG A 159 14.07 -11.15 -30.66
CA ARG A 159 14.05 -9.82 -31.30
C ARG A 159 15.28 -8.98 -30.99
N ARG A 160 16.28 -9.53 -30.31
CA ARG A 160 17.51 -8.80 -30.00
C ARG A 160 18.33 -8.53 -31.25
N THR A 161 18.93 -7.36 -31.24
CA THR A 161 19.83 -6.82 -32.27
C THR A 161 21.29 -6.95 -31.87
N GLY A 162 21.58 -7.10 -30.57
CA GLY A 162 22.93 -7.09 -30.02
C GLY A 162 23.37 -5.71 -29.52
N GLU A 163 22.56 -4.67 -29.71
CA GLU A 163 22.82 -3.31 -29.23
C GLU A 163 22.27 -3.05 -27.82
N GLU A 164 21.58 -4.03 -27.23
CA GLU A 164 20.93 -3.89 -25.93
C GLU A 164 21.94 -3.76 -24.78
N LYS A 165 21.63 -2.91 -23.80
CA LYS A 165 22.54 -2.58 -22.70
C LYS A 165 22.10 -3.23 -21.39
N THR A 166 23.02 -3.93 -20.74
CA THR A 166 22.82 -4.43 -19.38
C THR A 166 22.65 -3.27 -18.42
N PHE A 167 21.62 -3.34 -17.57
CA PHE A 167 21.39 -2.35 -16.53
C PHE A 167 22.25 -2.65 -15.31
N PHE A 168 22.80 -1.60 -14.70
CA PHE A 168 23.42 -1.67 -13.39
C PHE A 168 22.84 -0.59 -12.49
N MET A 169 22.66 -0.90 -11.21
CA MET A 169 22.24 0.10 -10.24
C MET A 169 23.31 1.19 -10.12
N PRO A 170 22.96 2.50 -10.11
CA PRO A 170 23.96 3.54 -10.02
C PRO A 170 24.67 3.51 -8.66
N GLY A 171 26.00 3.62 -8.66
CA GLY A 171 26.79 3.72 -7.43
C GLY A 171 26.59 5.01 -6.64
N ARG A 172 25.84 5.98 -7.20
CA ARG A 172 25.43 7.21 -6.53
C ARG A 172 23.93 7.42 -6.66
N CYS A 173 23.32 7.90 -5.59
CA CYS A 173 21.89 8.18 -5.52
C CYS A 173 21.51 9.22 -6.58
N PRO A 174 20.53 8.94 -7.46
CA PRO A 174 20.14 9.87 -8.52
C PRO A 174 19.47 11.15 -8.00
N VAL A 175 19.08 11.20 -6.72
CA VAL A 175 18.42 12.36 -6.10
C VAL A 175 19.40 13.22 -5.31
N CYS A 176 20.23 12.63 -4.44
CA CYS A 176 21.10 13.38 -3.54
C CYS A 176 22.60 13.20 -3.78
N GLY A 177 23.00 12.38 -4.76
CA GLY A 177 24.41 12.12 -5.11
C GLY A 177 25.23 11.34 -4.08
N SER A 178 24.62 10.97 -2.94
CA SER A 178 25.25 10.17 -1.90
C SER A 178 25.54 8.75 -2.37
N GLU A 179 26.43 8.06 -1.66
CA GLU A 179 26.81 6.68 -1.99
C GLU A 179 25.59 5.74 -1.95
N VAL A 180 25.57 4.78 -2.86
CA VAL A 180 24.62 3.68 -2.89
C VAL A 180 25.36 2.41 -2.47
N ILE A 181 24.80 1.71 -1.50
CA ILE A 181 25.32 0.43 -1.01
C ILE A 181 24.31 -0.68 -1.25
N LYS A 182 24.80 -1.91 -1.33
CA LYS A 182 23.98 -3.12 -1.29
C LYS A 182 24.31 -3.89 -0.01
N PRO A 183 23.46 -3.84 1.02
CA PRO A 183 23.66 -4.65 2.22
C PRO A 183 23.69 -6.14 1.86
N GLU A 184 24.55 -6.94 2.51
CA GLU A 184 24.75 -8.36 2.16
C GLU A 184 23.47 -9.20 2.26
N ASP A 185 22.61 -8.89 3.24
CA ASP A 185 21.36 -9.61 3.50
C ASP A 185 20.13 -9.00 2.79
N GLU A 186 20.31 -8.05 1.87
CA GLU A 186 19.21 -7.36 1.21
C GLU A 186 19.32 -7.38 -0.32
N ALA A 187 18.23 -7.73 -1.01
CA ALA A 187 18.16 -7.67 -2.47
C ALA A 187 18.17 -6.22 -3.02
N MET A 188 17.78 -5.25 -2.18
CA MET A 188 17.63 -3.85 -2.57
C MET A 188 18.91 -3.05 -2.31
N HIS A 189 19.32 -2.26 -3.30
CA HIS A 189 20.30 -1.20 -3.08
C HIS A 189 19.69 -0.06 -2.27
N LYS A 190 20.51 0.64 -1.48
CA LYS A 190 20.06 1.73 -0.63
C LYS A 190 20.96 2.96 -0.72
N CYS A 191 20.32 4.12 -0.74
CA CYS A 191 20.97 5.40 -0.49
C CYS A 191 21.37 5.49 0.98
N THR A 192 22.64 5.79 1.26
CA THR A 192 23.18 5.89 2.62
C THR A 192 22.76 7.16 3.36
N ASN A 193 22.28 8.18 2.64
CA ASN A 193 21.92 9.47 3.22
C ASN A 193 20.47 9.46 3.76
N ALA A 194 20.32 9.32 5.07
CA ALA A 194 19.03 9.41 5.76
C ALA A 194 18.31 10.76 5.60
N ALA A 195 19.07 11.83 5.31
CA ALA A 195 18.56 13.17 4.99
C ALA A 195 18.32 13.38 3.49
N CYS A 196 18.28 12.31 2.69
CA CYS A 196 17.96 12.37 1.27
C CYS A 196 16.58 13.06 1.07
N PRO A 197 16.48 14.08 0.19
CA PRO A 197 15.23 14.77 -0.09
C PRO A 197 14.10 13.84 -0.54
N SER A 198 14.42 12.81 -1.35
CA SER A 198 13.44 11.80 -1.77
C SER A 198 12.84 11.07 -0.58
N GLN A 199 13.66 10.70 0.40
CA GLN A 199 13.16 10.00 1.58
C GLN A 199 12.29 10.92 2.43
N ALA A 200 12.63 12.20 2.55
CA ALA A 200 11.81 13.18 3.26
C ALA A 200 10.43 13.35 2.62
N LEU A 201 10.40 13.51 1.29
CA LEU A 201 9.15 13.59 0.53
C LEU A 201 8.31 12.31 0.65
N GLU A 202 8.92 11.13 0.51
CA GLU A 202 8.20 9.86 0.65
C GLU A 202 7.68 9.63 2.08
N ARG A 203 8.38 10.14 3.11
CA ARG A 203 7.85 10.17 4.48
C ARG A 203 6.62 11.07 4.60
N ILE A 204 6.62 12.23 3.95
CA ILE A 204 5.45 13.13 3.91
C ILE A 204 4.27 12.45 3.22
N LYS A 205 4.48 11.85 2.04
CA LYS A 205 3.43 11.09 1.33
C LYS A 205 2.86 9.94 2.16
N HIS A 206 3.73 9.20 2.85
CA HIS A 206 3.30 8.15 3.76
C HIS A 206 2.46 8.71 4.91
N PHE A 207 2.92 9.80 5.54
CA PHE A 207 2.26 10.41 6.70
C PHE A 207 0.83 10.85 6.38
N VAL A 208 0.60 11.45 5.20
CA VAL A 208 -0.73 11.93 4.78
C VAL A 208 -1.65 10.82 4.26
N SER A 209 -1.14 9.60 4.05
CA SER A 209 -1.89 8.49 3.45
C SER A 209 -3.09 8.05 4.29
N ARG A 210 -4.05 7.38 3.64
CA ARG A 210 -5.32 6.94 4.24
C ARG A 210 -5.17 6.04 5.47
N GLY A 211 -4.17 5.15 5.47
CA GLY A 211 -3.86 4.28 6.62
C GLY A 211 -3.10 4.99 7.75
N ALA A 212 -2.46 6.12 7.43
CA ALA A 212 -1.70 6.94 8.37
C ALA A 212 -2.58 8.08 8.92
N MET A 213 -2.20 9.33 8.72
CA MET A 213 -2.95 10.47 9.28
C MET A 213 -4.22 10.81 8.51
N ASP A 214 -4.39 10.24 7.31
CA ASP A 214 -5.61 10.35 6.50
C ASP A 214 -5.96 11.83 6.26
N ILE A 215 -5.03 12.52 5.59
CA ILE A 215 -5.12 13.95 5.29
C ILE A 215 -5.58 14.12 3.84
N ASP A 216 -6.89 14.07 3.67
CA ASP A 216 -7.57 14.29 2.40
C ASP A 216 -7.20 15.64 1.76
N GLY A 217 -7.01 15.60 0.44
CA GLY A 217 -6.60 16.77 -0.35
C GLY A 217 -5.09 16.98 -0.41
N VAL A 218 -4.30 16.36 0.46
CA VAL A 218 -2.82 16.38 0.42
C VAL A 218 -2.29 15.12 -0.26
N GLY A 219 -2.60 14.97 -1.55
CA GLY A 219 -2.08 13.86 -2.37
C GLY A 219 -0.62 14.03 -2.79
N GLU A 220 -0.07 13.06 -3.52
CA GLU A 220 1.35 13.04 -3.93
C GLU A 220 1.80 14.33 -4.63
N LYS A 221 0.96 14.88 -5.52
CA LYS A 221 1.27 16.11 -6.26
C LYS A 221 1.36 17.33 -5.35
N LEU A 222 0.47 17.44 -4.36
CA LEU A 222 0.51 18.55 -3.42
C LEU A 222 1.70 18.40 -2.45
N CYS A 223 2.00 17.17 -2.01
CA CYS A 223 3.22 16.89 -1.24
C CYS A 223 4.48 17.35 -1.99
N GLN A 224 4.58 17.01 -3.29
CA GLN A 224 5.68 17.44 -4.14
C GLN A 224 5.76 18.97 -4.21
N ALA A 225 4.65 19.64 -4.52
CA ALA A 225 4.61 21.10 -4.65
C ALA A 225 4.98 21.81 -3.34
N LEU A 226 4.50 21.32 -2.20
CA LEU A 226 4.84 21.85 -0.87
C LEU A 226 6.33 21.68 -0.56
N PHE A 227 6.90 20.53 -0.91
CA PHE A 227 8.30 20.22 -0.69
C PHE A 227 9.22 21.04 -1.60
N GLU A 228 8.90 21.16 -2.89
CA GLU A 228 9.65 21.97 -3.86
C GLU A 228 9.61 23.46 -3.54
N ALA A 229 8.47 23.96 -3.08
CA ALA A 229 8.33 25.34 -2.60
C ALA A 229 9.06 25.58 -1.26
N GLY A 230 9.62 24.54 -0.63
CA GLY A 230 10.30 24.62 0.66
C GLY A 230 9.38 24.92 1.84
N LEU A 231 8.06 24.81 1.65
CA LEU A 231 7.03 25.05 2.68
C LEU A 231 6.96 23.89 3.68
N VAL A 232 7.29 22.68 3.24
CA VAL A 232 7.29 21.46 4.07
C VAL A 232 8.61 20.72 3.86
N LYS A 233 9.36 20.50 4.94
CA LYS A 233 10.62 19.75 4.95
C LYS A 233 10.50 18.44 5.73
N ASP A 234 9.65 18.46 6.75
CA ASP A 234 9.27 17.29 7.54
C ASP A 234 7.75 17.21 7.71
N VAL A 235 7.27 16.07 8.20
CA VAL A 235 5.83 15.80 8.37
C VAL A 235 5.15 16.79 9.32
N ALA A 236 5.88 17.37 10.26
CA ALA A 236 5.31 18.27 11.25
C ALA A 236 5.08 19.69 10.70
N ASP A 237 5.82 20.10 9.64
CA ASP A 237 5.58 21.38 8.94
C ASP A 237 4.16 21.50 8.39
N LEU A 238 3.50 20.39 8.06
CA LEU A 238 2.12 20.38 7.55
C LEU A 238 1.17 21.13 8.47
N TYR A 239 1.33 21.02 9.78
CA TYR A 239 0.46 21.63 10.78
C TYR A 239 0.70 23.13 11.00
N TYR A 240 1.71 23.70 10.33
CA TYR A 240 2.05 25.13 10.40
C TYR A 240 1.78 25.85 9.08
N LEU A 241 1.22 25.16 8.08
CA LEU A 241 0.85 25.76 6.80
C LEU A 241 -0.26 26.79 6.98
N THR A 242 -0.09 27.96 6.34
CA THR A 242 -1.11 29.00 6.34
C THR A 242 -1.91 29.01 5.04
N LYS A 243 -3.09 29.64 5.09
CA LYS A 243 -3.96 29.81 3.91
C LYS A 243 -3.22 30.54 2.77
N GLU A 244 -2.45 31.56 3.11
CA GLU A 244 -1.72 32.40 2.15
C GLU A 244 -0.62 31.62 1.44
N GLN A 245 0.11 30.77 2.17
CA GLN A 245 1.13 29.90 1.58
C GLN A 245 0.52 28.92 0.57
N LEU A 246 -0.62 28.32 0.92
CA LEU A 246 -1.30 27.35 0.06
C LEU A 246 -1.94 28.00 -1.17
N LEU A 247 -2.51 29.20 -1.05
CA LEU A 247 -3.04 29.96 -2.19
C LEU A 247 -1.95 30.37 -3.20
N GLY A 248 -0.69 30.43 -2.77
CA GLY A 248 0.45 30.69 -3.65
C GLY A 248 0.85 29.53 -4.56
N LEU A 249 0.29 28.33 -4.35
CA LEU A 249 0.59 27.15 -5.16
C LEU A 249 -0.36 27.03 -6.36
N GLU A 250 0.16 26.50 -7.47
CA GLU A 250 -0.66 26.24 -8.65
C GLU A 250 -1.84 25.32 -8.34
N ARG A 251 -3.01 25.65 -8.92
CA ARG A 251 -4.27 24.88 -8.80
C ARG A 251 -4.86 24.83 -7.39
N MET A 252 -4.44 25.73 -6.50
CA MET A 252 -5.07 25.92 -5.20
C MET A 252 -6.03 27.11 -5.22
N ALA A 253 -7.30 26.87 -4.90
CA ALA A 253 -8.33 27.89 -4.70
C ALA A 253 -8.84 27.87 -3.26
N ASP A 254 -9.55 28.90 -2.82
CA ASP A 254 -10.05 29.04 -1.44
C ASP A 254 -10.70 27.76 -0.89
N LYS A 255 -11.59 27.14 -1.66
CA LYS A 255 -12.29 25.92 -1.21
C LYS A 255 -11.34 24.73 -1.01
N SER A 256 -10.40 24.50 -1.93
CA SER A 256 -9.42 23.41 -1.79
C SER A 256 -8.45 23.69 -0.64
N VAL A 257 -8.05 24.94 -0.45
CA VAL A 257 -7.17 25.35 0.66
C VAL A 257 -7.87 25.12 2.00
N SER A 258 -9.13 25.55 2.14
CA SER A 258 -9.93 25.30 3.34
C SER A 258 -10.10 23.81 3.62
N ASN A 259 -10.35 22.99 2.59
CA ASN A 259 -10.46 21.55 2.77
C ASN A 259 -9.14 20.92 3.28
N VAL A 260 -8.01 21.32 2.71
CA VAL A 260 -6.68 20.86 3.14
C VAL A 260 -6.41 21.25 4.59
N LEU A 261 -6.60 22.51 4.96
CA LEU A 261 -6.37 22.98 6.33
C LEU A 261 -7.29 22.29 7.33
N ASN A 262 -8.57 22.10 6.99
CA ASN A 262 -9.53 21.39 7.83
C ASN A 262 -9.13 19.91 8.00
N SER A 263 -8.64 19.27 6.94
CA SER A 263 -8.18 17.87 7.01
C SER A 263 -6.92 17.72 7.86
N ILE A 264 -5.96 18.64 7.72
CA ILE A 264 -4.77 18.71 8.58
C ILE A 264 -5.19 18.87 10.04
N GLU A 265 -6.09 19.81 10.35
CA GLU A 265 -6.57 20.01 11.72
C GLU A 265 -7.30 18.78 12.27
N GLY A 266 -8.20 18.19 11.47
CA GLY A 266 -8.93 16.97 11.84
C GLY A 266 -8.00 15.77 12.12
N SER A 267 -6.86 15.69 11.43
CA SER A 267 -5.89 14.62 11.61
C SER A 267 -5.19 14.62 12.98
N LYS A 268 -5.21 15.73 13.73
CA LYS A 268 -4.55 15.79 15.04
C LYS A 268 -5.12 14.79 16.05
N ASN A 269 -6.36 14.34 15.85
CA ASN A 269 -7.06 13.43 16.75
C ASN A 269 -7.01 11.95 16.32
N ARG A 270 -6.15 11.57 15.34
CA ARG A 270 -6.02 10.17 14.93
C ARG A 270 -5.53 9.29 16.10
N PRO A 271 -5.95 8.01 16.15
CA PRO A 271 -5.47 7.07 17.17
C PRO A 271 -3.95 6.94 17.20
N LEU A 272 -3.41 6.56 18.36
CA LEU A 272 -1.97 6.38 18.57
C LEU A 272 -1.35 5.39 17.56
N SER A 273 -2.06 4.31 17.21
CA SER A 273 -1.60 3.33 16.21
C SER A 273 -1.34 3.98 14.85
N ARG A 274 -2.25 4.85 14.38
CA ARG A 274 -2.08 5.59 13.13
C ARG A 274 -0.89 6.54 13.17
N ILE A 275 -0.63 7.16 14.32
CA ILE A 275 0.54 8.05 14.49
C ILE A 275 1.84 7.23 14.44
N ILE A 276 1.92 6.11 15.17
CA ILE A 276 3.08 5.21 15.15
C ILE A 276 3.35 4.74 13.72
N PHE A 277 2.30 4.33 12.99
CA PHE A 277 2.40 3.95 11.59
C PHE A 277 2.87 5.13 10.72
N ALA A 278 2.29 6.32 10.90
CA ALA A 278 2.62 7.53 10.13
C ALA A 278 4.07 8.00 10.30
N LEU A 279 4.69 7.76 11.46
CA LEU A 279 6.11 8.05 11.68
C LEU A 279 7.05 7.25 10.77
N GLY A 280 6.57 6.15 10.18
CA GLY A 280 7.29 5.39 9.18
C GLY A 280 8.53 4.67 9.72
N ILE A 281 8.46 4.18 10.96
CA ILE A 281 9.52 3.39 11.59
C ILE A 281 9.79 2.14 10.74
N LEU A 282 11.07 1.86 10.46
CA LEU A 282 11.44 0.73 9.62
C LEU A 282 10.93 -0.59 10.22
N HIS A 283 10.40 -1.48 9.37
CA HIS A 283 9.77 -2.76 9.76
C HIS A 283 8.45 -2.64 10.56
N VAL A 284 7.99 -1.44 10.93
CA VAL A 284 6.72 -1.25 11.64
C VAL A 284 5.62 -0.94 10.63
N GLY A 285 4.85 -1.96 10.27
CA GLY A 285 3.62 -1.86 9.50
C GLY A 285 2.41 -1.49 10.37
N GLU A 286 1.21 -1.45 9.77
CA GLU A 286 -0.04 -1.10 10.45
C GLU A 286 -0.33 -2.03 11.63
N GLU A 287 -0.23 -3.35 11.42
CA GLU A 287 -0.43 -4.36 12.48
C GLU A 287 0.50 -4.18 13.68
N TYR A 288 1.79 -3.92 13.42
CA TYR A 288 2.75 -3.67 14.50
C TYR A 288 2.48 -2.34 15.20
N ALA A 289 2.02 -1.32 14.47
CA ALA A 289 1.66 -0.04 15.06
C ALA A 289 0.43 -0.16 15.98
N GLU A 290 -0.53 -1.01 15.63
CA GLU A 290 -1.66 -1.38 16.51
C GLU A 290 -1.19 -2.10 17.76
N LEU A 291 -0.38 -3.17 17.61
CA LEU A 291 0.19 -3.90 18.74
C LEU A 291 0.97 -2.97 19.69
N LEU A 292 1.77 -2.06 19.16
CA LEU A 292 2.51 -1.09 19.98
C LEU A 292 1.56 -0.11 20.69
N ALA A 293 0.52 0.39 20.01
CA ALA A 293 -0.47 1.28 20.63
C ALA A 293 -1.34 0.60 21.69
N GLU A 294 -1.49 -0.73 21.63
CA GLU A 294 -2.19 -1.51 22.66
C GLU A 294 -1.37 -1.66 23.93
N ASN A 295 -0.03 -1.73 23.80
CA ASN A 295 0.90 -1.99 24.90
C ASN A 295 1.57 -0.74 25.48
N PHE A 296 1.59 0.38 24.74
CA PHE A 296 2.14 1.66 25.18
C PHE A 296 1.07 2.76 25.15
N ASN A 297 0.99 3.58 26.20
CA ASN A 297 -0.04 4.62 26.32
C ASN A 297 0.33 5.92 25.58
N SER A 298 1.57 6.08 25.13
CA SER A 298 2.01 7.27 24.41
C SER A 298 3.26 7.01 23.56
N ILE A 299 3.54 7.93 22.63
CA ILE A 299 4.81 7.94 21.89
C ILE A 299 6.00 8.10 22.84
N ASP A 300 5.86 8.90 23.91
CA ASP A 300 6.93 9.10 24.89
C ASP A 300 7.25 7.85 25.72
N GLU A 301 6.23 7.03 26.00
CA GLU A 301 6.40 5.74 26.67
C GLU A 301 7.11 4.75 25.74
N LEU A 302 6.64 4.63 24.49
CA LEU A 302 7.28 3.82 23.47
C LEU A 302 8.74 4.24 23.21
N ALA A 303 9.02 5.54 23.23
CA ALA A 303 10.37 6.08 23.04
C ALA A 303 11.37 5.69 24.15
N LYS A 304 10.87 5.36 25.34
CA LYS A 304 11.67 4.93 26.50
C LYS A 304 11.78 3.41 26.59
N ALA A 305 10.98 2.68 25.82
CA ALA A 305 10.98 1.22 25.84
C ALA A 305 12.36 0.67 25.50
N ASN A 306 12.83 -0.27 26.31
CA ASN A 306 14.08 -0.96 26.05
C ASN A 306 13.87 -2.19 25.15
N GLN A 307 14.97 -2.80 24.72
CA GLN A 307 14.91 -3.93 23.79
C GLN A 307 14.20 -5.16 24.39
N GLU A 308 14.38 -5.42 25.69
CA GLU A 308 13.74 -6.57 26.37
C GLU A 308 12.22 -6.39 26.44
N GLU A 309 11.75 -5.18 26.76
CA GLU A 309 10.32 -4.84 26.77
C GLU A 309 9.68 -5.04 25.39
N LEU A 310 10.34 -4.57 24.33
CA LEU A 310 9.86 -4.76 22.96
C LEU A 310 9.84 -6.22 22.53
N LEU A 311 10.86 -7.00 22.90
CA LEU A 311 10.95 -8.44 22.59
C LEU A 311 9.96 -9.29 23.39
N SER A 312 9.43 -8.77 24.50
CA SER A 312 8.38 -9.46 25.27
C SER A 312 7.03 -9.48 24.56
N LEU A 313 6.82 -8.59 23.58
CA LEU A 313 5.58 -8.50 22.83
C LEU A 313 5.50 -9.62 21.77
N PRO A 314 4.35 -10.32 21.66
CA PRO A 314 4.15 -11.32 20.63
C PRO A 314 4.43 -10.77 19.23
N SER A 315 5.09 -11.55 18.38
CA SER A 315 5.40 -11.20 16.98
C SER A 315 6.46 -10.10 16.77
N ILE A 316 6.99 -9.46 17.82
CA ILE A 316 8.12 -8.52 17.69
C ILE A 316 9.45 -9.27 17.86
N GLY A 317 10.19 -9.40 16.76
CA GLY A 317 11.56 -9.94 16.75
C GLY A 317 12.64 -8.86 16.80
N ASN A 318 13.91 -9.29 16.92
CA ASN A 318 15.08 -8.41 17.03
C ASN A 318 15.11 -7.29 15.99
N LYS A 319 14.86 -7.61 14.70
CA LYS A 319 14.87 -6.61 13.61
C LYS A 319 13.87 -5.47 13.79
N ILE A 320 12.72 -5.72 14.41
CA ILE A 320 11.69 -4.70 14.65
C ILE A 320 12.07 -3.90 15.90
N ALA A 321 12.46 -4.58 16.98
CA ALA A 321 12.90 -3.94 18.21
C ALA A 321 14.09 -2.98 17.96
N ASP A 322 15.10 -3.43 17.22
CA ASP A 322 16.27 -2.62 16.85
C ASP A 322 15.86 -1.39 16.02
N SER A 323 14.93 -1.53 15.07
CA SER A 323 14.42 -0.42 14.28
C SER A 323 13.71 0.63 15.13
N ILE A 324 12.89 0.20 16.10
CA ILE A 324 12.18 1.09 17.02
C ILE A 324 13.19 1.85 17.88
N VAL A 325 14.11 1.14 18.53
CA VAL A 325 15.15 1.75 19.38
C VAL A 325 16.02 2.71 18.56
N ALA A 326 16.45 2.31 17.37
CA ALA A 326 17.26 3.15 16.49
C ALA A 326 16.50 4.41 16.05
N PHE A 327 15.21 4.30 15.76
CA PHE A 327 14.38 5.45 15.38
C PHE A 327 14.31 6.49 16.50
N PHE A 328 14.00 6.08 17.73
CA PHE A 328 13.89 7.00 18.87
C PHE A 328 15.23 7.52 19.39
N ARG A 329 16.36 6.87 19.07
CA ARG A 329 17.70 7.40 19.36
C ARG A 329 18.09 8.59 18.47
N GLN A 330 17.48 8.74 17.29
CA GLN A 330 17.83 9.83 16.37
C GLN A 330 17.20 11.16 16.81
N GLU A 331 18.06 12.15 17.05
CA GLU A 331 17.64 13.51 17.47
C GLU A 331 16.69 14.19 16.46
N GLY A 332 16.84 13.90 15.16
CA GLY A 332 15.93 14.41 14.14
C GLY A 332 14.48 13.93 14.34
N ASN A 333 14.29 12.65 14.65
CA ASN A 333 12.97 12.07 14.87
C ASN A 333 12.34 12.60 16.16
N LYS A 334 13.14 12.76 17.23
CA LYS A 334 12.68 13.39 18.48
C LYS A 334 12.16 14.80 18.25
N ARG A 335 12.87 15.62 17.48
CA ARG A 335 12.44 16.99 17.13
C ARG A 335 11.14 17.00 16.34
N ILE A 336 10.96 16.07 15.41
CA ILE A 336 9.70 15.93 14.65
C ILE A 336 8.55 15.61 15.59
N ILE A 337 8.72 14.63 16.50
CA ILE A 337 7.70 14.24 17.48
C ILE A 337 7.35 15.42 18.39
N GLU A 338 8.35 16.13 18.91
CA GLU A 338 8.15 17.32 19.76
C GLU A 338 7.36 18.40 19.01
N LYS A 339 7.68 18.63 17.73
CA LYS A 339 6.99 19.59 16.87
C LYS A 339 5.56 19.18 16.56
N LEU A 340 5.28 17.89 16.35
CA LEU A 340 3.91 17.35 16.24
C LEU A 340 3.12 17.61 17.53
N GLY A 341 3.71 17.34 18.70
CA GLY A 341 3.10 17.63 19.99
C GLY A 341 2.77 19.11 20.17
N LYS A 342 3.70 20.01 19.82
CA LYS A 342 3.49 21.48 19.84
C LYS A 342 2.39 21.94 18.88
N ALA A 343 2.19 21.23 17.77
CA ALA A 343 1.12 21.48 16.82
C ALA A 343 -0.26 20.98 17.32
N GLY A 344 -0.31 20.24 18.44
CA GLY A 344 -1.52 19.70 19.03
C GLY A 344 -1.91 18.31 18.53
N VAL A 345 -1.00 17.58 17.86
CA VAL A 345 -1.24 16.18 17.51
C VAL A 345 -1.28 15.34 18.78
N LYS A 346 -2.29 14.47 18.91
CA LYS A 346 -2.52 13.66 20.11
C LYS A 346 -1.56 12.46 20.15
N LEU A 347 -0.42 12.62 20.81
CA LEU A 347 0.62 11.59 20.93
C LEU A 347 0.37 10.54 22.02
N GLU A 348 -0.81 10.54 22.61
CA GLU A 348 -1.22 9.62 23.67
C GLU A 348 -2.42 8.79 23.20
N ARG A 349 -2.49 7.55 23.66
CA ARG A 349 -3.68 6.72 23.53
C ARG A 349 -4.82 7.49 24.18
N GLY A 350 -5.87 7.77 23.41
CA GLY A 350 -7.10 8.27 24.01
C GLY A 350 -7.52 7.29 25.09
N LYS A 351 -7.93 7.81 26.26
CA LYS A 351 -8.71 6.99 27.19
C LYS A 351 -9.77 6.30 26.33
N ALA A 352 -9.85 4.98 26.39
CA ALA A 352 -11.03 4.31 25.88
C ALA A 352 -12.19 5.08 26.52
N GLU A 353 -12.95 5.82 25.72
CA GLU A 353 -14.34 5.95 26.08
C GLU A 353 -14.75 4.50 26.19
N GLU A 354 -14.99 4.03 27.42
CA GLU A 354 -15.80 2.85 27.62
C GLU A 354 -16.91 3.01 26.60
N ALA A 355 -16.93 2.13 25.60
CA ALA A 355 -18.06 2.07 24.70
C ALA A 355 -19.22 1.87 25.66
N LYS A 356 -19.92 2.96 25.99
CA LYS A 356 -21.26 2.85 26.55
C LYS A 356 -21.91 1.88 25.59
N PRO A 357 -22.40 0.73 26.04
CA PRO A 357 -23.07 -0.19 25.14
C PRO A 357 -24.03 0.67 24.35
N GLU A 358 -23.79 0.82 23.04
CA GLU A 358 -24.73 1.52 22.19
C GLU A 358 -26.03 0.80 22.48
N GLU A 359 -27.02 1.53 23.00
CA GLU A 359 -28.37 0.98 23.14
C GLU A 359 -28.74 0.54 21.73
N LEU A 360 -28.61 -0.75 21.48
CA LEU A 360 -29.01 -1.35 20.22
C LEU A 360 -30.44 -0.84 19.99
N PRO A 361 -30.80 -0.36 18.80
CA PRO A 361 -32.07 0.33 18.57
C PRO A 361 -33.32 -0.50 18.90
N LEU A 362 -33.15 -1.78 19.22
CA LEU A 362 -34.17 -2.75 19.58
C LEU A 362 -34.01 -3.33 21.00
N ALA A 363 -33.04 -2.86 21.78
CA ALA A 363 -32.84 -3.29 23.15
C ALA A 363 -34.05 -2.90 24.01
N GLY A 364 -34.71 -3.90 24.60
CA GLY A 364 -35.88 -3.69 25.47
C GLY A 364 -37.22 -3.64 24.76
N LEU A 365 -37.29 -3.90 23.45
CA LEU A 365 -38.56 -4.00 22.72
C LEU A 365 -39.01 -5.46 22.62
N GLU A 366 -40.20 -5.77 23.16
CA GLU A 366 -40.91 -7.03 22.91
C GLU A 366 -41.83 -6.87 21.69
N PHE A 367 -41.66 -7.74 20.70
CA PHE A 367 -42.55 -7.81 19.54
C PHE A 367 -43.47 -9.01 19.69
N VAL A 368 -44.78 -8.75 19.69
CA VAL A 368 -45.81 -9.79 19.61
C VAL A 368 -46.03 -10.10 18.14
N LEU A 369 -45.80 -11.36 17.76
CA LEU A 369 -46.03 -11.89 16.39
C LEU A 369 -47.51 -12.09 16.11
#